data_AF-A0A1V4ZKC0-F1
#
_entry.id   AF-A0A1V4ZKC0-F1
#
_cell.length_a   1.000
_cell.length_b   1.000
_cell.length_c   1.000
_cell.angle_alpha   90.00
_cell.angle_beta   90.00
_cell.angle_gamma   90.00
#
_symmetry.space_group_name_H-M   'P 1'
#
loop_
_entity.id
_entity.type
_entity.pdbx_description
1 polymer ?
#
loop_
_entity_poly.entity_id
_entity_poly.type
_entity_poly.pdbx_seq_one_letter_code
_entity_poly.pdbx_strand_id
1 'polypeptide(L)'
;MQEEATELIGLQVYTPNGIFLGTVNNLVIDIENKKVDGLFISETNPLLVEESKAVNVPYRWIQSVGDVVLLKYFPKRVAAGKKAAAKAPAKPAAEESD
;
A
#
# COMPACT_ATOMS: atom_id res chain seq x y z
N MET A 1 12.03 18.63 0.22
CA MET A 1 12.18 17.57 1.25
C MET A 1 12.22 16.24 0.52
N GLN A 2 13.27 15.46 0.72
CA GLN A 2 13.27 14.05 0.34
C GLN A 2 12.68 13.34 1.56
N GLU A 3 11.36 13.09 1.55
CA GLU A 3 10.77 12.22 2.57
C GLU A 3 11.30 10.81 2.33
N GLU A 4 11.93 10.22 3.34
CA GLU A 4 12.43 8.87 3.23
C GLU A 4 11.24 7.94 3.08
N ALA A 5 11.23 7.11 2.04
CA ALA A 5 10.10 6.22 1.76
C ALA A 5 9.69 5.40 2.99
N THR A 6 10.65 5.03 3.83
CA THR A 6 10.46 4.28 5.09
C THR A 6 9.54 4.98 6.09
N GLU A 7 9.50 6.32 6.11
CA GLU A 7 8.67 7.11 7.05
C GLU A 7 7.17 6.96 6.78
N LEU A 8 6.79 6.45 5.60
CA LEU A 8 5.40 6.21 5.23
C LEU A 8 4.79 5.01 5.97
N ILE A 9 5.60 4.09 6.48
CA ILE A 9 5.14 2.86 7.13
C ILE A 9 4.56 3.20 8.51
N GLY A 10 3.38 2.68 8.80
CA GLY A 10 2.66 2.95 10.04
C GLY A 10 1.78 4.20 10.00
N LEU A 11 1.84 5.01 8.93
CA LEU A 11 0.96 6.16 8.79
C LEU A 11 -0.48 5.73 8.50
N GLN A 12 -1.41 6.49 9.06
CA GLN A 12 -2.83 6.32 8.81
C GLN A 12 -3.21 6.95 7.48
N VAL A 13 -4.03 6.24 6.70
CA VAL A 13 -4.48 6.69 5.38
C VAL A 13 -5.94 7.11 5.43
N TYR A 14 -6.22 8.29 4.90
CA TYR A 14 -7.54 8.90 4.86
C TYR A 14 -7.99 9.16 3.42
N THR A 15 -9.27 8.91 3.16
CA THR A 15 -9.94 9.27 1.90
C THR A 15 -10.10 10.80 1.76
N PRO A 16 -10.42 11.33 0.57
CA PRO A 16 -10.68 12.77 0.39
C PRO A 16 -11.80 13.32 1.27
N ASN A 17 -12.71 12.45 1.71
CA ASN A 17 -13.84 12.80 2.57
C ASN A 17 -13.50 12.71 4.07
N GLY A 18 -12.23 12.49 4.43
CA GLY A 18 -11.79 12.36 5.81
C GLY A 18 -12.14 11.02 6.48
N ILE A 19 -12.54 10.00 5.71
CA ILE A 19 -12.83 8.67 6.24
C ILE A 19 -11.53 7.88 6.36
N PHE A 20 -11.29 7.27 7.53
CA PHE A 20 -10.18 6.35 7.76
C PHE A 20 -10.30 5.11 6.87
N LEU A 21 -9.24 4.84 6.11
CA LEU A 21 -9.15 3.72 5.20
C LEU A 21 -8.37 2.55 5.79
N GLY A 22 -7.24 2.81 6.46
CA GLY A 22 -6.35 1.80 7.02
C GLY A 22 -4.97 2.36 7.33
N THR A 23 -4.03 1.46 7.59
CA THR A 23 -2.64 1.81 7.95
C THR A 23 -1.67 1.29 6.90
N VAL A 24 -0.66 2.10 6.54
CA VAL A 24 0.39 1.68 5.62
C VAL A 24 1.23 0.58 6.26
N ASN A 25 1.25 -0.60 5.66
CA ASN A 25 2.03 -1.74 6.10
C ASN A 25 3.38 -1.80 5.38
N ASN A 26 3.34 -1.60 4.06
CA ASN A 26 4.52 -1.75 3.22
C ASN A 26 4.42 -0.88 1.96
N LEU A 27 5.51 -0.80 1.20
CA LEU A 27 5.64 0.00 -0.01
C LEU A 27 5.93 -0.90 -1.20
N VAL A 28 5.31 -0.59 -2.33
CA VAL A 28 5.63 -1.17 -3.62
C VAL A 28 6.60 -0.22 -4.30
N ILE A 29 7.83 -0.68 -4.50
CA ILE A 29 8.91 0.11 -5.08
C ILE A 29 9.28 -0.49 -6.43
N ASP A 30 9.38 0.36 -7.44
CA ASP A 30 9.94 0.02 -8.74
C ASP A 30 11.46 0.21 -8.67
N ILE A 31 12.19 -0.92 -8.75
CA ILE A 31 13.64 -0.97 -8.62
C ILE A 31 14.33 -0.36 -9.86
N GLU A 32 13.74 -0.50 -11.04
CA GLU A 32 14.31 0.03 -12.28
C GLU A 32 14.25 1.56 -12.28
N ASN A 33 13.10 2.11 -11.90
CA ASN A 33 12.86 3.55 -11.90
C ASN A 33 13.18 4.24 -10.56
N LYS A 34 13.61 3.48 -9.55
CA LYS A 34 13.92 3.97 -8.18
C LYS A 34 12.82 4.84 -7.59
N LYS A 35 11.56 4.46 -7.78
CA LYS A 35 10.38 5.24 -7.37
C LYS A 35 9.41 4.37 -6.57
N VAL A 36 8.61 5.01 -5.72
CA VAL A 36 7.48 4.36 -5.06
C VAL A 36 6.32 4.28 -6.05
N ASP A 37 5.88 3.06 -6.35
CA ASP A 37 4.78 2.79 -7.28
C ASP A 37 3.43 2.73 -6.54
N GLY A 38 3.43 2.26 -5.29
CA GLY A 38 2.23 2.23 -4.46
C GLY A 38 2.47 1.95 -2.97
N LEU A 39 1.42 2.15 -2.19
CA LEU A 39 1.32 1.85 -0.77
C LEU A 39 0.51 0.56 -0.60
N PHE A 40 0.96 -0.31 0.29
CA PHE A 40 0.20 -1.47 0.73
C PHE A 40 -0.44 -1.16 2.07
N ILE A 41 -1.78 -1.13 2.08
CA ILE A 41 -2.56 -0.72 3.25
C ILE A 41 -3.21 -1.96 3.86
N SER A 42 -2.99 -2.17 5.16
CA SER A 42 -3.61 -3.23 5.96
C SER A 42 -4.57 -2.65 6.99
N GLU A 43 -5.26 -3.53 7.73
CA GLU A 43 -6.23 -3.14 8.77
C GLU A 43 -7.31 -2.19 8.23
N THR A 44 -7.83 -2.55 7.07
CA THR A 44 -8.67 -1.65 6.29
C THR A 44 -10.08 -1.57 6.88
N ASN A 45 -10.69 -0.40 6.74
CA ASN A 45 -12.02 -0.15 7.24
C ASN A 45 -13.06 -1.02 6.48
N PRO A 46 -13.81 -1.90 7.19
CA PRO A 46 -14.76 -2.82 6.56
C PRO A 46 -15.92 -2.11 5.85
N LEU A 47 -16.15 -0.82 6.14
CA LEU A 47 -17.14 0.01 5.45
C LEU A 47 -16.71 0.39 4.03
N LEU A 48 -15.41 0.44 3.77
CA LEU A 48 -14.81 0.86 2.49
C LEU A 48 -14.27 -0.33 1.69
N VAL A 49 -13.74 -1.32 2.38
CA VAL A 49 -13.11 -2.51 1.80
C VAL A 49 -13.76 -3.77 2.37
N GLU A 50 -14.28 -4.62 1.50
CA GLU A 50 -14.92 -5.86 1.94
C GLU A 50 -13.93 -6.81 2.63
N GLU A 51 -14.38 -7.44 3.72
CA GLU A 51 -13.59 -8.38 4.55
C GLU A 51 -12.32 -7.77 5.16
N SER A 52 -12.19 -6.44 5.25
CA SER A 52 -10.98 -5.76 5.76
C SER A 52 -9.70 -6.24 5.07
N LYS A 53 -9.81 -6.60 3.80
CA LYS A 53 -8.66 -7.07 3.00
C LYS A 53 -7.66 -5.94 2.79
N ALA A 54 -6.40 -6.33 2.71
CA ALA A 54 -5.36 -5.39 2.35
C ALA A 54 -5.55 -4.89 0.91
N VAL A 55 -5.28 -3.61 0.69
CA VAL A 55 -5.41 -2.94 -0.61
C VAL A 55 -4.09 -2.31 -1.02
N ASN A 56 -3.76 -2.44 -2.29
CA ASN A 56 -2.68 -1.68 -2.90
C ASN A 56 -3.24 -0.37 -3.45
N VAL A 57 -2.69 0.75 -2.98
CA VAL A 57 -3.05 2.09 -3.44
C VAL A 57 -1.89 2.68 -4.24
N PRO A 58 -2.08 3.00 -5.53
CA PRO A 58 -1.03 3.61 -6.34
C PRO A 58 -0.57 4.95 -5.76
N TYR A 59 0.72 5.25 -5.82
CA TYR A 59 1.27 6.50 -5.28
C TYR A 59 0.63 7.74 -5.94
N ARG A 60 0.15 7.60 -7.18
CA ARG A 60 -0.56 8.62 -7.96
C ARG A 60 -1.89 9.06 -7.34
N TRP A 61 -2.47 8.28 -6.44
CA TRP A 61 -3.72 8.60 -5.75
C TRP A 61 -3.47 9.36 -4.46
N ILE A 62 -2.22 9.53 -4.04
CA ILE A 62 -1.86 10.32 -2.87
C ILE A 62 -1.93 11.80 -3.25
N GLN A 63 -2.59 12.58 -2.39
CA GLN A 63 -2.65 14.04 -2.49
C GLN A 63 -1.51 14.68 -1.71
N SER A 64 -1.30 14.24 -0.47
CA SER A 64 -0.28 14.79 0.43
C SER A 64 0.11 13.77 1.48
N VAL A 65 1.36 13.87 1.93
CA VAL A 65 1.96 13.11 3.02
C VAL A 65 2.41 14.09 4.10
N GLY A 66 2.27 13.68 5.36
CA GLY A 66 2.69 14.39 6.56
C GLY A 66 2.54 13.43 7.73
N ASP A 67 1.92 13.86 8.84
CA ASP A 67 1.56 12.96 9.95
C ASP A 67 0.52 11.89 9.56
N VAL A 68 -0.23 12.16 8.48
CA VAL A 68 -1.21 11.24 7.88
C VAL A 68 -1.10 11.29 6.37
N VAL A 69 -1.52 10.21 5.71
CA VAL A 69 -1.58 10.14 4.23
C VAL A 69 -2.99 10.49 3.78
N LEU A 70 -3.10 11.50 2.92
CA LEU A 70 -4.36 11.93 2.34
C LEU A 70 -4.45 11.48 0.88
N LEU A 71 -5.53 10.78 0.54
CA LEU A 71 -5.80 10.38 -0.84
C LEU A 71 -6.53 11.50 -1.59
N LYS A 72 -6.19 11.67 -2.86
CA LYS A 72 -6.89 12.53 -3.83
C LYS A 72 -8.19 11.91 -4.32
N TYR A 73 -8.23 10.58 -4.42
CA TYR A 73 -9.38 9.83 -4.87
C TYR A 73 -9.39 8.43 -4.25
N PHE A 74 -10.58 7.98 -3.83
CA PHE A 74 -10.80 6.59 -3.45
C PHE A 74 -12.22 6.17 -3.90
N PRO A 75 -12.38 5.01 -4.56
CA PRO A 75 -13.69 4.52 -4.96
C PRO A 75 -14.57 4.22 -3.74
N LYS A 76 -15.90 4.35 -3.89
CA LYS A 76 -16.85 4.20 -2.77
C LYS A 76 -16.87 2.80 -2.14
N ARG A 77 -16.53 1.77 -2.92
CA ARG A 77 -16.45 0.38 -2.44
C ARG A 77 -15.40 -0.36 -3.23
N VAL A 78 -14.48 -1.02 -2.52
CA VAL A 78 -13.54 -1.96 -3.12
C VAL A 78 -14.00 -3.35 -2.73
N ALA A 79 -14.67 -4.03 -3.66
CA ALA A 79 -14.89 -5.46 -3.55
C ALA A 79 -13.58 -6.19 -3.78
N ALA A 80 -13.41 -7.37 -3.18
CA ALA A 80 -12.23 -8.22 -3.36
C ALA A 80 -12.11 -8.72 -4.80
N GLY A 81 -11.69 -7.83 -5.70
CA GLY A 81 -11.41 -8.12 -7.09
C GLY A 81 -10.08 -8.85 -7.19
N LYS A 82 -10.14 -10.13 -7.59
CA LYS A 82 -9.01 -10.99 -7.89
C LYS A 82 -8.04 -10.28 -8.84
N LYS A 83 -6.94 -9.69 -8.33
CA LYS A 83 -5.65 -9.46 -9.02
C LYS A 83 -4.69 -8.66 -8.12
N ALA A 84 -3.72 -9.38 -7.54
CA ALA A 84 -2.32 -8.93 -7.36
C ALA A 84 -1.50 -10.08 -6.78
N ALA A 85 -1.41 -11.20 -7.53
CA ALA A 85 -0.34 -12.17 -7.31
C ALA A 85 0.94 -11.60 -7.94
N ALA A 86 1.54 -10.59 -7.29
CA ALA A 86 2.90 -10.19 -7.58
C ALA A 86 3.83 -11.07 -6.74
N LYS A 87 4.15 -12.24 -7.31
CA LYS A 87 5.36 -13.05 -7.14
C LYS A 87 6.11 -12.83 -5.82
N ALA A 88 5.86 -13.72 -4.85
CA ALA A 88 6.77 -13.94 -3.73
C ALA A 88 8.19 -14.23 -4.27
N PRO A 89 9.25 -13.66 -3.69
CA PRO A 89 10.62 -13.99 -4.09
C PRO A 89 10.87 -15.47 -3.79
N ALA A 90 11.36 -16.18 -4.81
CA ALA A 90 11.81 -17.55 -4.69
C ALA A 90 12.90 -17.63 -3.61
N LYS A 91 12.65 -18.47 -2.62
CA LYS A 91 13.63 -18.93 -1.61
C LYS A 91 14.89 -19.42 -2.35
N PRO A 92 16.12 -19.03 -1.98
CA PRO A 92 17.32 -19.63 -2.56
C PRO A 92 17.43 -21.06 -2.04
N ALA A 93 17.27 -22.03 -2.93
CA ALA A 93 17.75 -23.39 -2.71
C ALA A 93 19.25 -23.38 -3.03
N ALA A 94 20.06 -23.17 -2.00
CA ALA A 94 21.43 -23.66 -1.97
C ALA A 94 21.47 -24.64 -0.79
N GLU A 95 21.03 -25.86 -1.08
CA GLU A 95 21.27 -27.02 -0.25
C GLU A 95 22.70 -27.50 -0.56
N GLU A 96 23.46 -27.61 0.50
CA GLU A 96 24.80 -28.13 0.63
C GLU A 96 24.81 -29.64 0.34
N SER A 97 25.51 -30.10 -0.70
CA SER A 97 26.03 -31.48 -0.87
C SER A 97 26.72 -31.68 -2.22
N ASP A 98 28.05 -31.62 -2.26
CA ASP A 98 28.97 -32.77 -2.47
C ASP A 98 30.43 -32.29 -2.42
#